data_AF-A0A5A8CWL6-F1
#
_entry.id   AF-A0A5A8CWL6-F1
#
_cell.length_a   1.000
_cell.length_b   1.000
_cell.length_c   1.000
_cell.angle_alpha   90.00
_cell.angle_beta   90.00
_cell.angle_gamma   90.00
#
_symmetry.space_group_name_H-M   'P 1'
#
loop_
_entity.id
_entity.type
_entity.pdbx_description
1 polymer ?
#
loop_
_entity_poly.entity_id
_entity_poly.type
_entity_poly.pdbx_seq_one_letter_code
_entity_poly.pdbx_strand_id
1 'polypeptide(L)'
;MAASRALYLRVKRQHETIFLLCEPSQSFASIRTRVAQILEIPEAELAILAPDKTLEFPDEALVSDHRLRDDDVLYAVRRLGGSLEKIELLEGPEE
;
A
#
# COMPACT_ATOMS: atom_id res chain seq x y z
N MET A 1 24.01 6.09 -13.29
CA MET A 1 22.59 5.83 -13.63
C MET A 1 22.13 4.69 -12.75
N ALA A 2 21.34 4.98 -11.71
CA ALA A 2 20.81 3.91 -10.87
C ALA A 2 19.86 3.08 -11.75
N ALA A 3 20.18 1.80 -11.94
CA ALA A 3 19.26 0.86 -12.54
C ALA A 3 18.13 0.69 -11.52
N SER A 4 17.04 1.42 -11.74
CA SER A 4 15.88 1.43 -10.87
C SER A 4 15.15 0.09 -11.07
N ARG A 5 15.65 -0.96 -10.40
CA ARG A 5 15.08 -2.30 -10.46
C ARG A 5 13.67 -2.27 -9.88
N ALA A 6 12.75 -3.00 -10.51
CA ALA A 6 11.43 -3.22 -9.93
C ALA A 6 11.58 -3.91 -8.55
N LEU A 7 10.70 -3.53 -7.63
CA LEU A 7 10.65 -4.02 -6.26
C LEU A 7 9.40 -4.88 -6.09
N TYR A 8 9.53 -5.99 -5.36
CA TYR A 8 8.36 -6.74 -4.92
C TYR A 8 7.89 -6.16 -3.58
N LEU A 9 6.70 -5.58 -3.56
CA LEU A 9 6.08 -5.03 -2.36
C LEU A 9 4.94 -5.94 -1.89
N ARG A 10 4.74 -6.01 -0.57
CA ARG A 10 3.63 -6.73 0.05
C ARG A 10 2.63 -5.72 0.56
N VAL A 11 1.39 -5.79 0.09
CA VAL A 11 0.31 -4.98 0.62
C VAL A 11 -0.54 -5.84 1.54
N LYS A 12 -0.49 -5.56 2.83
CA LYS A 12 -1.26 -6.26 3.85
C LYS A 12 -2.57 -5.56 4.14
N ARG A 13 -3.61 -6.37 4.34
CA ARG A 13 -4.92 -5.94 4.85
C ARG A 13 -5.60 -7.10 5.55
N GLN A 14 -5.91 -6.95 6.84
CA GLN A 14 -6.57 -7.99 7.63
C GLN A 14 -5.81 -9.32 7.50
N HIS A 15 -6.47 -10.37 7.00
CA HIS A 15 -5.87 -11.69 6.81
C HIS A 15 -5.36 -11.92 5.37
N GLU A 16 -5.26 -10.87 4.56
CA GLU A 16 -4.84 -10.95 3.16
C GLU A 16 -3.51 -10.22 2.93
N THR A 17 -2.66 -10.83 2.10
CA THR A 17 -1.39 -10.24 1.67
C THR A 17 -1.30 -10.31 0.16
N ILE A 18 -1.21 -9.15 -0.48
CA ILE A 18 -1.13 -9.01 -1.92
C ILE A 18 0.33 -8.73 -2.29
N PHE A 19 0.87 -9.51 -3.21
CA PHE A 19 2.22 -9.32 -3.73
C PHE A 19 2.16 -8.51 -5.02
N LEU A 20 2.79 -7.33 -5.03
CA LEU A 20 2.81 -6.43 -6.18
C LEU A 20 4.24 -6.21 -6.66
N LEU A 21 4.43 -6.37 -7.96
CA LEU A 21 5.62 -5.91 -8.65
C LEU A 21 5.45 -4.42 -8.96
N CYS A 22 6.27 -3.60 -8.29
CA CYS A 22 6.24 -2.16 -8.38
C CYS A 22 7.48 -1.64 -9.07
N GLU A 23 7.28 -0.88 -10.14
CA GLU A 23 8.38 -0.16 -10.76
C GLU A 23 8.63 1.16 -10.03
N PRO A 24 9.89 1.61 -9.94
CA PRO A 24 10.24 2.89 -9.30
C PRO A 24 9.57 4.10 -9.96
N SER A 25 9.22 3.99 -11.24
CA SER A 25 8.48 4.98 -12.02
C SER A 25 6.97 4.95 -11.80
N GLN A 26 6.44 3.93 -11.10
CA GLN A 26 5.02 3.86 -10.80
C GLN A 26 4.64 4.78 -9.66
N SER A 27 3.47 5.38 -9.79
CA SER A 27 2.85 6.18 -8.74
C SER A 27 2.04 5.31 -7.77
N PHE A 28 1.88 5.79 -6.53
CA PHE A 28 1.01 5.14 -5.56
C PHE A 28 -0.46 5.14 -5.98
N ALA A 29 -0.91 6.10 -6.81
CA ALA A 29 -2.22 6.04 -7.42
C ALA A 29 -2.43 4.73 -8.21
N SER A 30 -1.44 4.36 -9.04
CA SER A 30 -1.51 3.14 -9.86
C SER A 30 -1.51 1.87 -9.00
N ILE A 31 -0.71 1.86 -7.93
CA ILE A 31 -0.66 0.77 -6.95
C ILE A 31 -2.00 0.65 -6.24
N ARG A 32 -2.55 1.76 -5.76
CA ARG A 32 -3.86 1.83 -5.10
C ARG A 32 -4.95 1.28 -6.00
N THR A 33 -5.05 1.71 -7.26
CA THR A 33 -6.05 1.20 -8.19
C THR A 33 -5.94 -0.31 -8.38
N ARG A 34 -4.72 -0.87 -8.48
CA ARG A 34 -4.52 -2.33 -8.57
C ARG A 34 -4.96 -3.05 -7.30
N VAL A 35 -4.57 -2.55 -6.13
CA VAL A 35 -4.97 -3.12 -4.84
C VAL A 35 -6.49 -3.05 -4.67
N ALA A 36 -7.11 -1.92 -5.02
CA ALA A 36 -8.55 -1.71 -4.97
C ALA A 36 -9.31 -2.73 -5.83
N GLN A 37 -8.82 -3.01 -7.04
CA GLN A 37 -9.39 -4.03 -7.91
C GLN A 37 -9.27 -5.45 -7.34
N ILE A 38 -8.13 -5.78 -6.72
CA ILE A 38 -7.90 -7.09 -6.11
C ILE A 38 -8.79 -7.28 -4.87
N LEU A 39 -8.95 -6.23 -4.07
CA LEU A 39 -9.75 -6.25 -2.84
C LEU A 39 -11.25 -6.00 -3.07
N GLU A 40 -11.66 -5.69 -4.30
CA GLU A 40 -13.02 -5.27 -4.67
C GLU A 40 -13.53 -4.07 -3.85
N ILE A 41 -12.64 -3.12 -3.52
CA ILE A 41 -12.96 -1.89 -2.77
C ILE A 41 -12.86 -0.70 -3.72
N PRO A 42 -13.77 0.29 -3.65
CA PRO A 42 -13.64 1.51 -4.43
C PRO A 42 -12.34 2.24 -4.05
N GLU A 43 -11.56 2.67 -5.05
CA GLU A 43 -10.26 3.31 -4.85
C GLU A 43 -10.34 4.59 -3.99
N ALA A 44 -11.47 5.29 -4.03
CA ALA A 44 -11.72 6.48 -3.22
C ALA A 44 -11.84 6.17 -1.72
N GLU A 45 -12.23 4.94 -1.38
CA GLU A 45 -12.27 4.44 -0.01
C GLU A 45 -11.02 3.64 0.35
N LEU A 46 -10.02 3.53 -0.52
CA LEU A 46 -8.78 2.83 -0.23
C LEU A 46 -7.66 3.84 0.04
N ALA A 47 -6.90 3.62 1.10
CA ALA A 47 -5.68 4.36 1.38
C ALA A 47 -4.52 3.37 1.55
N ILE A 48 -3.37 3.71 0.97
CA ILE A 48 -2.13 2.93 1.13
C ILE A 48 -1.25 3.66 2.14
N LEU A 49 -0.93 2.98 3.22
CA LEU A 49 -0.08 3.48 4.29
C LEU A 49 1.34 2.94 4.16
N ALA A 50 2.27 3.75 4.67
CA ALA A 50 3.67 3.41 4.84
C ALA A 50 3.86 2.21 5.79
N PRO A 51 5.02 1.55 5.76
CA PRO A 51 5.32 0.41 6.64
C PRO A 51 5.19 0.75 8.14
N ASP A 52 5.43 2.01 8.50
CA ASP A 52 5.27 2.55 9.85
C ASP A 52 3.82 2.88 10.23
N LYS A 53 2.87 2.74 9.30
CA LYS A 53 1.41 2.96 9.50
C LYS A 53 1.02 4.39 9.88
N THR A 54 1.94 5.35 9.89
CA THR A 54 1.65 6.73 10.32
C THR A 54 1.31 7.64 9.14
N LEU A 55 1.82 7.34 7.95
CA LEU A 55 1.66 8.18 6.77
C LEU A 55 0.96 7.44 5.64
N GLU A 56 0.03 8.13 5.00
CA GLU A 56 -0.56 7.74 3.72
C GLU A 56 0.33 8.21 2.58
N PHE A 57 0.57 7.35 1.59
CA PHE A 57 1.28 7.77 0.40
C PHE A 57 0.37 8.61 -0.49
N PRO A 58 0.81 9.82 -0.88
CA PRO A 58 0.03 10.64 -1.79
C PRO A 58 0.04 10.04 -3.20
N ASP A 59 -1.03 10.30 -3.95
CA ASP A 59 -1.25 9.71 -5.28
C ASP A 59 -0.15 10.05 -6.30
N GLU A 60 0.43 11.24 -6.17
CA GLU A 60 1.51 11.74 -7.02
C GLU A 60 2.90 11.23 -6.64
N ALA A 61 3.06 10.61 -5.47
CA ALA A 61 4.35 10.06 -5.07
C ALA A 61 4.71 8.85 -5.94
N LEU A 62 5.98 8.75 -6.28
CA LEU A 62 6.55 7.59 -6.96
C LEU A 62 7.15 6.62 -5.96
N VAL A 63 7.17 5.34 -6.30
CA VAL A 63 7.87 4.32 -5.50
C VAL A 63 9.33 4.71 -5.27
N SER A 64 9.99 5.35 -6.23
CA SER A 64 11.37 5.83 -6.09
C SER A 64 11.55 7.01 -5.12
N ASP A 65 10.51 7.81 -4.87
CA ASP A 65 10.58 8.94 -3.94
C ASP A 65 10.68 8.45 -2.49
N HIS A 66 10.23 7.23 -2.24
CA HIS A 66 10.27 6.58 -0.95
C HIS A 66 11.41 5.56 -0.89
N ARG A 67 12.00 5.39 0.30
CA ARG A 67 13.10 4.44 0.53
C ARG A 67 12.60 3.01 0.69
N LEU A 68 11.70 2.57 -0.19
CA LEU A 68 11.14 1.24 -0.20
C LEU A 68 12.17 0.20 -0.68
N ARG A 69 12.07 -1.01 -0.14
CA ARG A 69 12.92 -2.15 -0.43
C ARG A 69 12.10 -3.33 -0.91
N ASP A 70 12.78 -4.30 -1.48
CA ASP A 70 12.19 -5.59 -1.80
C ASP A 70 11.66 -6.24 -0.53
N ASP A 71 10.46 -6.81 -0.61
CA ASP A 71 9.71 -7.42 0.49
C ASP A 71 9.16 -6.42 1.52
N ASP A 72 9.28 -5.10 1.31
CA ASP A 72 8.65 -4.12 2.21
C ASP A 72 7.13 -4.29 2.26
N VAL A 73 6.60 -4.04 3.46
CA VAL A 73 5.18 -4.20 3.75
C VAL A 73 4.50 -2.84 3.77
N LEU A 74 3.51 -2.67 2.90
CA LEU A 74 2.56 -1.56 2.93
C LEU A 74 1.24 -2.03 3.51
N TYR A 75 0.44 -1.11 4.03
CA TYR A 75 -0.87 -1.43 4.59
C TYR A 75 -1.98 -0.79 3.78
N ALA A 76 -2.95 -1.59 3.36
CA ALA A 76 -4.15 -1.14 2.68
C ALA A 76 -5.28 -0.98 3.70
N VAL A 77 -5.75 0.25 3.88
CA VAL A 77 -6.80 0.57 4.85
C VAL A 77 -8.02 1.16 4.15
N ARG A 78 -9.21 0.92 4.69
CA ARG A 78 -10.44 1.51 4.15
C ARG A 78 -10.72 2.86 4.81
N ARG A 79 -11.09 3.88 4.04
CA ARG A 79 -11.58 5.17 4.52
C ARG A 79 -13.09 5.12 4.65
N LEU A 80 -13.59 5.16 5.88
CA LEU A 80 -15.02 5.17 6.19
C LEU A 80 -15.39 6.55 6.74
N GLY A 81 -16.17 7.33 5.97
CA GLY A 81 -16.74 8.60 6.44
C GLY A 81 -15.72 9.65 6.89
N GLY A 82 -14.52 9.67 6.29
CA GLY A 82 -13.44 10.60 6.64
C GLY A 82 -12.44 10.08 7.69
N SER A 83 -12.68 8.90 8.28
CA SER A 83 -11.73 8.23 9.17
C SER A 83 -11.12 7.00 8.50
N LEU A 84 -9.85 6.72 8.78
CA LEU A 84 -9.22 5.47 8.36
C LEU A 84 -9.69 4.33 9.29
N GLU A 85 -9.97 3.17 8.71
CA GLU A 85 -10.22 1.94 9.45
C GLU A 85 -9.04 1.66 10.39
N LYS A 86 -9.33 1.23 11.62
CA LYS A 86 -8.28 0.95 12.60
C LYS A 86 -7.34 -0.12 12.08
N ILE A 87 -6.06 0.18 12.04
CA ILE A 87 -5.02 -0.74 11.57
C ILE A 87 -4.88 -1.96 12.51
N GLU A 88 -5.24 -1.79 13.79
CA GLU A 88 -5.35 -2.89 14.76
C GLU A 88 -6.39 -3.96 14.35
N LEU A 89 -7.35 -3.63 13.47
CA LEU A 89 -8.28 -4.61 12.90
C LEU A 89 -7.71 -5.30 11.65
N LEU A 90 -6.60 -4.76 11.11
CA LEU A 90 -5.90 -5.29 9.95
C LEU A 90 -4.79 -6.26 10.34
N GLU A 91 -4.30 -6.18 11.57
CA GLU A 91 -3.43 -7.19 12.15
C GLU A 91 -4.33 -8.10 12.96
N GLY A 92 -4.53 -9.32 12.50
CA GLY A 92 -5.14 -10.35 13.35
C GLY A 92 -4.41 -10.42 14.70
N PRO A 93 -5.06 -10.92 15.77
CA PRO A 93 -4.44 -10.93 17.09
C PRO A 93 -3.03 -11.54 16.99
N GLU A 94 -2.02 -10.76 17.40
CA GLU A 94 -0.69 -11.32 17.63
C GLU A 94 -0.85 -12.34 18.77
N GLU A 95 -0.77 -13.63 18.43
CA GLU A 95 -0.80 -14.74 19.41
C GLU A 95 0.40 -14.68 20.37
#